data_AF-A0A8T1AZG9-F1
#
_entry.id   AF-A0A8T1AZG9-F1
#
_cell.length_a   1.000
_cell.length_b   1.000
_cell.length_c   1.000
_cell.angle_alpha   90.00
_cell.angle_beta   90.00
_cell.angle_gamma   90.00
#
_symmetry.space_group_name_H-M   'P 1'
#
loop_
_entity.id
_entity.type
_entity.pdbx_description
1 polymer ?
#
loop_
_entity_poly.entity_id
_entity_poly.type
_entity_poly.pdbx_seq_one_letter_code
_entity_poly.pdbx_strand_id
1 'polypeptide(L)' 'MPSPATNYKLKALLGQVADAQSVAMKLQCEELNLLDARDLLNGLLEVMPSFGDYLTPNTKIVHSSDFESGVVKVL' A
#
# COMPACT_ATOMS: atom_id res chain seq x y z
N MET A 1 10.85 -21.32 -21.06
CA MET A 1 9.59 -20.78 -20.51
C MET A 1 9.59 -20.94 -19.00
N PRO A 2 9.05 -19.98 -18.23
CA PRO A 2 8.93 -20.11 -16.78
C PRO A 2 8.10 -21.33 -16.40
N SER A 3 8.39 -21.92 -15.24
CA SER A 3 7.65 -23.09 -14.74
C SER A 3 6.16 -22.75 -14.49
N PRO A 4 5.25 -23.73 -14.50
CA PRO A 4 3.86 -23.51 -14.13
C PRO A 4 3.70 -22.82 -12.76
N ALA A 5 4.52 -23.21 -11.78
CA ALA A 5 4.54 -22.59 -10.45
C ALA A 5 5.00 -21.12 -10.49
N THR A 6 6.00 -20.80 -11.32
CA THR A 6 6.44 -19.42 -11.55
C THR A 6 5.32 -18.59 -12.19
N ASN A 7 4.65 -19.12 -13.20
CA ASN A 7 3.52 -18.44 -13.84
C ASN A 7 2.35 -18.19 -12.87
N TYR A 8 2.06 -19.14 -11.97
CA TYR A 8 1.04 -18.96 -10.94
C TYR A 8 1.40 -17.80 -10.00
N LYS A 9 2.65 -17.77 -9.50
CA LYS A 9 3.14 -16.69 -8.63
C LYS A 9 3.08 -15.33 -9.30
N LEU A 10 3.45 -15.25 -10.58
CA LEU A 10 3.38 -14.00 -11.34
C LEU A 10 1.95 -13.49 -11.51
N LYS A 11 0.98 -14.38 -11.75
CA LYS A 11 -0.43 -13.99 -11.82
C LYS A 11 -0.96 -13.49 -10.48
N ALA A 12 -0.58 -14.15 -9.38
CA ALA A 12 -0.94 -13.70 -8.04
C ALA A 12 -0.35 -12.31 -7.73
N LEU A 13 0.93 -12.10 -8.07
CA LEU A 13 1.60 -10.81 -7.90
C LEU A 13 0.93 -9.71 -8.75
N LEU A 14 0.50 -10.03 -9.98
CA LEU A 14 -0.22 -9.08 -10.82
C LEU A 14 -1.54 -8.63 -10.18
N GLY A 15 -2.29 -9.54 -9.56
CA GLY A 15 -3.50 -9.21 -8.81
C GLY A 15 -3.19 -8.27 -7.64
N GLN A 16 -2.20 -8.62 -6.83
CA GLN A 16 -1.74 -7.79 -5.73
C GLN A 16 -1.32 -6.37 -6.15
N VAL A 17 -0.60 -6.24 -7.26
CA VAL A 17 -0.22 -4.92 -7.81
C VAL A 17 -1.45 -4.13 -8.25
N ALA A 18 -2.45 -4.78 -8.84
CA ALA A 18 -3.70 -4.11 -9.23
C ALA A 18 -4.49 -3.63 -8.01
N ASP A 19 -4.56 -4.42 -6.94
CA ASP A 19 -5.23 -4.05 -5.68
C ASP A 19 -4.53 -2.84 -5.03
N ALA A 20 -3.19 -2.89 -4.91
CA ALA A 20 -2.41 -1.79 -4.37
C ALA A 20 -2.55 -0.50 -5.22
N GLN A 21 -2.60 -0.63 -6.55
CA GLN A 21 -2.84 0.50 -7.45
C GLN A 21 -4.23 1.09 -7.25
N SER A 22 -5.27 0.27 -7.09
CA SER A 22 -6.64 0.73 -6.85
C SER A 22 -6.74 1.56 -5.57
N VAL A 23 -6.12 1.08 -4.49
CA VAL A 23 -6.03 1.81 -3.22
C VAL A 23 -5.28 3.13 -3.40
N ALA A 24 -4.13 3.13 -4.09
CA ALA A 24 -3.36 4.34 -4.36
C ALA A 24 -4.15 5.39 -5.15
N MET A 25 -4.92 4.97 -6.16
CA MET A 25 -5.81 5.86 -6.91
C MET A 25 -6.90 6.46 -6.01
N LYS A 26 -7.47 5.66 -5.10
CA LYS A 26 -8.50 6.15 -4.18
C LYS A 26 -7.94 7.15 -3.16
N LEU A 27 -6.72 6.91 -2.66
CA LEU A 27 -5.98 7.82 -1.77
C LEU A 27 -5.66 9.17 -2.39
N GLN A 28 -5.61 9.27 -3.72
CA GLN A 28 -5.38 10.53 -4.45
C GLN A 28 -6.66 11.34 -4.70
N CYS A 29 -7.82 10.86 -4.26
CA CYS A 29 -9.09 11.56 -4.43
C CYS A 29 -9.22 12.69 -3.40
N GLU A 30 -9.51 13.92 -3.85
CA GLU A 30 -9.60 15.12 -2.99
C GLU A 30 -10.71 15.03 -1.93
N GLU A 31 -11.76 14.26 -2.19
CA GLU A 31 -12.90 14.09 -1.28
C GLU A 31 -12.68 13.00 -0.22
N LEU A 32 -11.56 12.29 -0.26
CA LEU A 32 -11.27 11.20 0.66
C LEU A 32 -10.91 11.75 2.04
N ASN A 33 -11.68 11.38 3.06
CA ASN A 33 -11.32 11.73 4.43
C ASN A 33 -10.30 10.74 5.03
N LEU A 34 -9.72 11.13 6.17
CA LEU A 34 -8.67 10.33 6.83
C LEU A 34 -9.15 8.98 7.36
N LEU A 35 -10.43 8.88 7.73
CA LEU A 35 -11.02 7.62 8.19
C LEU A 35 -11.08 6.63 7.03
N ASP A 36 -11.56 7.08 5.86
CA ASP A 36 -11.61 6.28 4.65
C ASP A 36 -10.20 5.88 4.20
N ALA A 37 -9.23 6.80 4.26
CA ALA A 37 -7.83 6.51 3.94
C ALA A 37 -7.25 5.42 4.85
N ARG A 38 -7.51 5.49 6.15
CA ARG A 38 -7.09 4.49 7.12
C ARG A 38 -7.72 3.13 6.84
N ASP A 39 -9.02 3.11 6.57
CA ASP A 39 -9.76 1.87 6.33
C ASP A 39 -9.28 1.19 5.02
N LEU A 40 -8.97 1.97 3.98
CA LEU A 40 -8.35 1.48 2.74
C LEU A 40 -6.96 0.88 2.99
N LEU A 41 -6.11 1.56 3.76
CA LEU A 41 -4.77 1.07 4.08
C LEU A 41 -4.80 -0.19 4.96
N ASN A 42 -5.73 -0.26 5.92
CA ASN A 42 -5.92 -1.46 6.74
C ASN A 42 -6.40 -2.65 5.88
N GLY A 43 -7.38 -2.43 5.00
CA GLY A 43 -7.82 -3.46 4.06
C GLY A 43 -6.69 -3.95 3.14
N LEU A 44 -5.82 -3.05 2.69
CA LEU A 44 -4.64 -3.42 1.90
C LEU A 44 -3.67 -4.30 2.72
N LEU A 45 -3.47 -4.01 4.01
CA LEU A 45 -2.63 -4.82 4.90
C LEU A 45 -3.21 -6.21 5.17
N GLU A 46 -4.53 -6.35 5.20
CA GLU A 46 -5.19 -7.66 5.33
C GLU A 46 -4.95 -8.55 4.09
N VAL A 47 -5.00 -7.96 2.89
CA VAL A 47 -4.78 -8.69 1.62
C VAL A 47 -3.29 -8.90 1.34
N MET A 48 -2.44 -7.94 1.75
CA MET A 48 -1.01 -7.91 1.46
C MET A 48 -0.19 -7.64 2.74
N PRO A 49 -0.13 -8.61 3.67
CA PRO A 49 0.49 -8.41 4.98
C PRO A 49 1.98 -8.06 4.92
N SER A 50 2.68 -8.43 3.84
CA SER A 50 4.09 -8.04 3.61
C SER A 50 4.30 -6.53 3.48
N PHE A 51 3.23 -5.74 3.23
CA PHE A 51 3.34 -4.28 3.25
C PHE A 51 3.63 -3.73 4.66
N GLY A 52 3.23 -4.47 5.71
CA GLY A 52 3.49 -4.09 7.10
C GLY A 52 4.98 -3.93 7.42
N ASP A 53 5.84 -4.71 6.74
CA ASP A 53 7.30 -4.62 6.91
C ASP A 53 7.84 -3.23 6.55
N TYR A 54 7.19 -2.53 5.62
CA TYR A 54 7.55 -1.18 5.18
C TYR A 54 7.02 -0.08 6.11
N LEU A 55 6.09 -0.40 7.01
CA LEU A 55 5.49 0.55 7.95
C LEU A 55 6.12 0.50 9.35
N THR A 56 7.13 -0.35 9.56
CA THR A 56 7.80 -0.43 10.86
C THR A 56 8.55 0.87 11.18
N PRO A 57 8.65 1.28 12.46
CA PRO A 57 9.26 2.57 12.83
C PRO A 57 10.70 2.77 12.37
N ASN A 58 11.41 1.69 12.03
CA ASN A 58 12.81 1.72 11.62
C ASN A 58 12.97 1.73 10.09
N THR A 59 11.89 1.79 9.31
CA THR A 59 11.99 1.79 7.85
C THR A 59 12.34 3.18 7.32
N LYS A 60 13.18 3.20 6.28
CA LYS A 60 13.62 4.46 5.63
C LYS A 60 12.45 5.29 5.10
N ILE A 61 11.34 4.66 4.71
CA ILE A 61 10.19 5.36 4.14
C ILE A 61 9.46 6.22 5.18
N VAL A 62 9.37 5.75 6.44
CA VAL A 62 8.76 6.50 7.56
C VAL A 62 9.59 7.74 7.92
N HIS A 63 10.90 7.71 7.69
CA HIS A 63 11.81 8.84 7.89
C HIS A 63 12.03 9.70 6.63
N SER A 64 11.26 9.48 5.57
CA SER A 64 11.37 10.30 4.37
C SER A 64 10.72 11.66 4.59
N SER A 65 11.34 12.72 4.09
CA SER A 65 10.81 14.08 4.22
C SER A 65 9.40 14.22 3.65
N ASP A 66 9.08 13.50 2.58
CA ASP A 66 7.75 13.51 1.96
C ASP A 66 6.71 12.86 2.88
N PHE A 67 7.05 11.76 3.54
CA PHE A 67 6.18 11.09 4.49
C PHE A 67 5.93 11.95 5.73
N GLU A 68 6.97 12.51 6.34
CA GLU A 68 6.84 13.40 7.51
C GLU A 68 6.00 14.64 7.19
N SER A 69 6.22 15.27 6.03
CA SER A 69 5.41 16.41 5.55
C SER A 69 3.95 16.03 5.31
N GLY A 70 3.70 14.81 4.80
CA GLY A 70 2.36 14.25 4.63
C GLY A 70 1.64 14.06 5.97
N VAL A 71 2.31 13.52 6.99
CA VAL A 71 1.75 13.31 8.33
C VAL A 71 1.35 14.64 8.99
N VAL A 72 2.10 15.73 8.78
CA VAL A 72 1.77 17.04 9.35
C VAL A 72 0.45 17.61 8.80
N LYS A 73 0.02 17.21 7.58
CA LYS A 73 -1.28 17.63 7.01
C LYS A 73 -2.48 16.83 7.55
N VAL A 74 -2.22 15.80 8.37
CA VAL A 74 -3.22 14.88 8.92
C VAL A 74 -3.67 15.27 10.34
N LEU A 75 -2.96 16.19 10.99
CA LEU A 75 -3.26 16.74 12.33
C LEU A 75 -4.03 18.06 12.26
#